data_AF-A8SK49-F1
#
_entry.id   AF-A8SK49-F1
#
_cell.length_a   1.000
_cell.length_b   1.000
_cell.length_c   1.000
_cell.angle_alpha   90.00
_cell.angle_beta   90.00
_cell.angle_gamma   90.00
#
_symmetry.space_group_name_H-M   'P 1'
#
loop_
_entity.id
_entity.type
_entity.pdbx_description
1 polymer ?
#
loop_
_entity_poly.entity_id
_entity_poly.type
_entity_poly.pdbx_seq_one_letter_code
_entity_poly.pdbx_strand_id
1 'polypeptide(L)'
;MIFDTSALEKEKIELEEFNIVAEQVNDCINENARKVQNQDEYEVRYTSLVNRFNATKVRLDEIKQSIVEKQSKRDEGEDFINELEKQELMTEFDKNVWLSMIDYLRVYHDGKIEFTFLDGSQVELNK
;
A
#
# COMPACT_ATOMS: atom_id res chain seq x y z
N MET A 1 7.03 -3.59 8.05
CA MET A 1 6.17 -2.48 8.49
C MET A 1 5.02 -2.34 7.48
N ILE A 2 3.77 -2.06 7.88
CA ILE A 2 2.60 -2.10 6.97
C ILE A 2 2.74 -1.16 5.76
N PHE A 3 3.42 -0.03 5.95
CA PHE A 3 3.69 0.98 4.93
C PHE A 3 5.09 0.92 4.31
N ASP A 4 5.86 -0.13 4.59
CA ASP A 4 7.19 -0.28 4.01
C ASP A 4 7.08 -0.42 2.47
N THR A 5 7.83 0.43 1.77
CA THR A 5 7.92 0.47 0.30
C THR A 5 9.30 0.09 -0.20
N SER A 6 10.27 -0.24 0.67
CA SER A 6 11.67 -0.51 0.28
C SER A 6 11.82 -1.59 -0.80
N ALA A 7 11.08 -2.69 -0.68
CA ALA A 7 11.08 -3.76 -1.67
C ALA A 7 10.47 -3.32 -3.02
N LEU A 8 9.39 -2.55 -2.98
CA LEU A 8 8.72 -2.02 -4.16
C LEU A 8 9.60 -0.98 -4.87
N GLU A 9 10.28 -0.12 -4.11
CA GLU A 9 11.23 0.86 -4.64
C GLU A 9 12.42 0.18 -5.30
N LYS A 10 12.95 -0.90 -4.70
CA LYS A 10 14.01 -1.70 -5.30
C LYS A 10 13.56 -2.35 -6.61
N GLU A 11 12.39 -2.98 -6.62
CA GLU A 11 11.83 -3.60 -7.84
C GLU A 11 11.56 -2.54 -8.92
N LYS A 12 11.07 -1.35 -8.56
CA LYS A 12 10.86 -0.22 -9.47
C LYS A 12 12.15 0.15 -10.19
N ILE A 13 13.25 0.32 -9.45
CA ILE A 13 14.57 0.68 -10.00
C ILE A 13 15.05 -0.41 -10.96
N GLU A 14 14.97 -1.69 -10.57
CA GLU A 14 15.40 -2.82 -11.40
C GLU A 14 14.60 -2.90 -12.72
N LEU A 15 13.29 -2.63 -12.69
CA LEU A 15 12.44 -2.64 -13.88
C LEU A 15 12.63 -1.40 -14.77
N GLU A 16 12.88 -0.23 -14.18
CA GLU A 16 13.21 1.00 -14.91
C GLU A 16 14.53 0.84 -15.70
N GLU A 17 15.54 0.22 -15.09
CA GLU A 17 16.80 -0.10 -15.77
C GLU A 17 16.60 -1.12 -16.91
N PHE A 18 15.82 -2.18 -16.70
CA PHE A 18 15.52 -3.18 -17.74
C PHE A 18 14.82 -2.55 -18.95
N ASN A 19 13.90 -1.61 -18.72
CA ASN A 19 13.15 -0.95 -19.77
C ASN A 19 14.05 -0.11 -20.70
N ILE A 20 15.07 0.56 -20.15
CA ILE A 20 16.08 1.33 -20.90
C ILE A 20 16.92 0.41 -21.80
N VAL A 21 17.31 -0.76 -21.30
CA VAL A 21 18.07 -1.75 -22.08
C VAL A 21 17.25 -2.32 -23.24
N ALA A 22 15.94 -2.50 -23.05
CA ALA A 22 15.04 -2.94 -24.12
C ALA A 22 14.91 -1.89 -25.25
N GLU A 23 15.01 -0.60 -24.93
CA GLU A 23 15.03 0.49 -25.91
C GLU A 23 16.28 0.39 -26.83
N GLN A 24 17.43 -0.05 -26.31
CA GLN A 24 18.65 -0.32 -27.09
C GLN A 24 18.52 -1.54 -28.03
N VAL A 25 17.59 -2.46 -27.75
CA VAL A 25 17.30 -3.58 -28.66
C VAL A 25 16.60 -3.10 -29.93
N ASN A 26 15.83 -2.00 -29.86
CA ASN A 26 15.28 -1.33 -31.05
C ASN A 26 16.37 -0.71 -31.94
N ASP A 27 17.49 -0.26 -31.37
CA ASP A 27 18.63 0.21 -32.17
C ASP A 27 19.30 -0.96 -32.92
N CYS A 28 19.34 -2.15 -32.31
CA CYS A 28 19.87 -3.36 -32.93
C CYS A 28 18.93 -3.89 -34.05
N ILE A 29 17.62 -3.66 -33.91
CA ILE A 29 16.61 -3.90 -34.96
C ILE A 29 16.84 -3.00 -36.19
N ASN A 30 17.22 -1.72 -35.98
CA ASN A 30 17.58 -0.82 -37.07
C ASN A 30 18.86 -1.23 -37.82
N GLU A 31 19.81 -1.89 -37.15
CA GLU A 31 20.98 -2.48 -37.83
C GLU A 31 20.60 -3.69 -38.69
N ASN A 32 19.53 -4.41 -38.32
CA ASN A 32 19.03 -5.57 -39.06
C ASN A 32 18.42 -5.21 -40.41
N ALA A 33 17.78 -4.04 -40.51
CA ALA A 33 17.28 -3.49 -41.78
C ALA A 33 18.40 -3.29 -42.84
N ARG A 34 19.68 -3.31 -42.45
CA ARG A 34 20.85 -3.18 -43.34
C ARG A 34 21.42 -4.53 -43.84
N LYS A 35 21.01 -5.68 -43.31
CA LYS A 35 21.49 -7.03 -43.71
C LYS A 35 20.33 -8.01 -43.77
N VAL A 36 20.16 -8.70 -44.91
CA VAL A 36 19.13 -9.74 -45.08
C VAL A 36 19.28 -10.84 -44.01
N GLN A 37 18.35 -10.88 -43.06
CA GLN A 37 18.18 -11.96 -42.08
C GLN A 37 16.92 -12.79 -42.38
N ASN A 38 16.80 -13.95 -41.74
CA ASN A 38 15.61 -14.78 -41.80
C ASN A 38 14.43 -14.06 -41.11
N GLN A 39 13.40 -13.72 -41.89
CA GLN A 39 12.26 -12.92 -41.44
C GLN A 39 11.43 -13.62 -40.34
N ASP A 40 11.27 -14.94 -40.42
CA ASP A 40 10.47 -15.70 -39.44
C ASP A 40 11.13 -15.71 -38.05
N GLU A 41 12.45 -15.85 -38.01
CA GLU A 41 13.23 -15.82 -36.76
C GLU A 41 13.25 -14.41 -36.15
N TYR A 42 13.31 -13.39 -37.00
CA TYR A 42 13.25 -12.00 -36.59
C TYR A 42 11.90 -11.66 -35.96
N GLU A 43 10.78 -12.03 -36.59
CA GLU A 43 9.43 -11.78 -36.06
C GLU A 43 9.23 -12.42 -34.69
N VAL A 44 9.65 -13.68 -34.51
CA VAL A 44 9.55 -14.37 -33.21
C VAL A 44 10.33 -13.63 -32.12
N ARG A 45 11.57 -13.21 -32.42
CA ARG A 45 12.41 -12.47 -31.47
C ARG A 45 11.81 -11.11 -31.14
N TYR A 46 11.35 -10.39 -32.15
CA TYR A 46 10.72 -9.07 -32.00
C TYR A 46 9.45 -9.14 -31.14
N THR A 47 8.52 -10.04 -31.46
CA THR A 47 7.28 -10.21 -30.70
C THR A 47 7.58 -10.61 -29.25
N SER A 48 8.57 -11.48 -29.01
CA SER A 48 8.98 -11.82 -27.64
C SER A 48 9.50 -10.61 -26.86
N LEU A 49 10.27 -9.73 -27.49
CA LEU A 49 10.80 -8.51 -26.88
C LEU A 49 9.68 -7.52 -26.54
N VAL A 50 8.77 -7.28 -27.50
CA VAL A 50 7.61 -6.39 -27.31
C VAL A 50 6.71 -6.89 -26.18
N ASN A 51 6.45 -8.20 -26.12
CA ASN A 51 5.63 -8.78 -25.06
C ASN A 51 6.28 -8.62 -23.68
N ARG A 52 7.60 -8.86 -23.57
CA ARG A 52 8.34 -8.65 -22.31
C ARG A 52 8.35 -7.19 -21.90
N PHE A 53 8.58 -6.28 -22.84
CA PHE A 53 8.53 -4.84 -22.59
C PHE A 53 7.16 -4.40 -22.06
N ASN A 54 6.08 -4.80 -22.74
CA ASN A 54 4.72 -4.47 -22.31
C ASN A 54 4.40 -5.03 -20.92
N ALA A 55 4.80 -6.27 -20.64
CA ALA A 55 4.62 -6.88 -19.32
C ALA A 55 5.40 -6.13 -18.22
N THR A 56 6.67 -5.76 -18.50
CA THR A 56 7.48 -4.95 -17.57
C THR A 56 6.85 -3.58 -17.32
N LYS A 57 6.31 -2.94 -18.36
CA LYS A 57 5.64 -1.64 -18.23
C LYS A 57 4.40 -1.72 -17.34
N VAL A 58 3.55 -2.72 -17.55
CA VAL A 58 2.37 -2.96 -16.71
C VAL A 58 2.80 -3.16 -15.24
N ARG A 59 3.81 -4.00 -15.01
CA ARG A 59 4.33 -4.25 -13.66
C ARG A 59 4.89 -2.98 -13.01
N LEU A 60 5.59 -2.15 -13.78
CA LEU A 60 6.13 -0.89 -13.30
C LEU A 60 5.02 0.09 -12.87
N ASP A 61 3.94 0.19 -13.67
CA ASP A 61 2.79 1.03 -13.35
C ASP A 61 2.07 0.53 -12.08
N GLU A 62 1.90 -0.78 -11.92
CA GLU A 62 1.33 -1.39 -10.70
C GLU A 62 2.17 -1.09 -9.45
N ILE A 63 3.49 -1.22 -9.54
CA ILE A 63 4.40 -0.93 -8.42
C ILE A 63 4.33 0.54 -8.03
N LYS A 64 4.37 1.45 -9.02
CA LYS A 64 4.24 2.90 -8.79
C LYS A 64 2.94 3.24 -8.08
N GLN A 65 1.84 2.66 -8.54
CA GLN A 65 0.53 2.84 -7.91
C GLN A 65 0.53 2.32 -6.46
N SER A 66 1.08 1.12 -6.22
CA SER A 66 1.13 0.54 -4.87
C SER A 66 2.01 1.35 -3.91
N ILE A 67 3.10 1.96 -4.39
CA ILE A 67 3.95 2.84 -3.59
C ILE A 67 3.16 4.08 -3.16
N VAL A 68 2.50 4.75 -4.12
CA VAL A 68 1.69 5.95 -3.85
C VAL A 68 0.58 5.66 -2.84
N GLU A 69 -0.14 4.54 -3.00
CA GLU A 69 -1.20 4.15 -2.07
C GLU A 69 -0.68 3.89 -0.66
N LYS A 70 0.47 3.22 -0.53
CA LYS A 70 1.08 2.94 0.78
C LYS A 70 1.58 4.21 1.46
N GLN A 71 2.19 5.12 0.69
CA GLN A 71 2.66 6.41 1.20
C GLN A 71 1.48 7.28 1.63
N SER A 72 0.43 7.39 0.80
CA SER A 72 -0.77 8.15 1.15
C SER A 72 -1.44 7.66 2.43
N LYS A 73 -1.56 6.34 2.64
CA LYS A 73 -2.12 5.78 3.89
C LYS A 73 -1.21 5.99 5.10
N ARG A 74 0.10 6.02 4.88
CA ARG A 74 1.07 6.35 5.94
C ARG A 74 0.90 7.79 6.37
N ASP A 75 0.85 8.71 5.40
CA ASP A 75 0.74 10.14 5.65
C ASP A 75 -0.59 10.45 6.37
N GLU A 76 -1.70 9.84 5.95
CA GLU A 76 -3.00 9.94 6.64
C GLU A 76 -2.92 9.47 8.11
N GLY A 77 -2.23 8.34 8.36
CA GLY A 77 -2.04 7.84 9.72
C GLY A 77 -1.13 8.71 10.57
N GLU A 78 -0.05 9.25 9.99
CA GLU A 78 0.87 10.16 10.68
C GLU A 78 0.19 11.50 11.00
N ASP A 79 -0.59 12.06 10.07
CA ASP A 79 -1.37 13.28 10.29
C ASP A 79 -2.41 13.09 11.39
N PHE A 80 -3.11 11.95 11.42
CA PHE A 80 -4.06 11.62 12.48
C PHE A 80 -3.38 11.56 13.85
N ILE A 81 -2.24 10.86 13.95
CA ILE A 81 -1.47 10.77 15.20
C ILE A 81 -0.98 12.15 15.64
N ASN A 82 -0.42 12.94 14.73
CA ASN A 82 0.07 14.29 15.01
C ASN A 82 -1.05 15.21 15.53
N GLU A 83 -2.27 15.08 14.99
CA GLU A 83 -3.41 15.86 15.47
C GLU A 83 -3.92 15.37 16.83
N LEU A 84 -3.88 14.05 17.06
CA LEU A 84 -4.22 13.44 18.35
C LEU A 84 -3.25 13.87 19.45
N GLU A 85 -1.95 13.93 19.17
CA GLU A 85 -0.92 14.36 20.13
C GLU A 85 -1.05 15.83 20.55
N LYS A 86 -1.68 16.69 19.73
CA LYS A 86 -1.97 18.09 20.09
C LYS A 86 -3.13 18.23 21.06
N GLN A 87 -3.99 17.22 21.18
CA GLN A 87 -5.12 17.28 22.09
C GLN A 87 -4.63 17.23 23.54
N GLU A 88 -5.11 18.15 24.38
CA GLU A 88 -4.81 18.10 25.80
C GLU A 88 -5.44 16.85 26.43
N LEU A 89 -4.67 16.17 27.30
CA LEU A 89 -5.21 15.10 28.11
C LEU A 89 -6.34 15.65 28.97
N MET A 90 -7.50 14.98 28.95
CA MET A 90 -8.61 15.38 29.81
C MET A 90 -8.19 15.32 31.28
N THR A 91 -8.25 16.47 31.94
CA THR A 91 -7.95 16.62 33.37
C THR A 91 -9.17 16.34 34.25
N GLU A 92 -10.37 16.36 33.67
CA GLU A 92 -11.64 16.11 34.34
C GLU A 92 -12.44 15.02 33.63
N PHE A 93 -13.30 14.36 34.38
CA PHE A 93 -14.21 13.36 33.84
C PHE A 93 -15.31 14.04 33.02
N ASP A 94 -15.37 13.72 31.72
CA ASP A 94 -16.50 14.08 30.86
C ASP A 94 -17.36 12.84 30.56
N LYS A 95 -18.66 12.94 30.90
CA LYS A 95 -19.63 11.85 30.72
C LYS A 95 -19.84 11.51 29.24
N ASN A 96 -19.88 12.49 28.34
CA ASN A 96 -20.14 12.26 26.92
C ASN A 96 -18.94 11.58 26.27
N VAL A 97 -17.72 11.97 26.65
CA VAL A 97 -16.49 11.31 26.20
C VAL A 97 -16.42 9.89 26.75
N TRP A 98 -16.74 9.67 28.03
CA TRP A 98 -16.76 8.32 28.59
C TRP A 98 -17.80 7.42 27.89
N LEU A 99 -18.98 7.94 27.59
CA LEU A 99 -20.01 7.22 26.83
C LEU A 99 -19.61 6.95 25.38
N SER A 100 -18.86 7.84 24.73
CA SER A 100 -18.41 7.61 23.35
C SER A 100 -17.35 6.51 23.25
N MET A 101 -16.68 6.17 24.36
CA MET A 101 -15.73 5.07 24.42
C MET A 101 -16.38 3.71 24.67
N ILE A 102 -17.68 3.64 24.98
CA ILE A 102 -18.39 2.38 25.21
C ILE A 102 -18.83 1.78 23.88
N ASP A 103 -18.51 0.50 23.67
CA ASP A 103 -19.02 -0.31 22.56
C ASP A 103 -20.43 -0.81 22.90
N TYR A 104 -20.57 -1.54 24.01
CA TYR A 104 -21.85 -2.00 24.52
C TYR A 104 -21.82 -2.22 26.03
N LEU A 105 -23.01 -2.39 26.62
CA LEU A 105 -23.16 -2.80 28.01
C LEU A 105 -24.02 -4.06 28.11
N ARG A 106 -23.75 -4.89 29.11
CA ARG A 106 -24.52 -6.09 29.44
C ARG A 106 -25.08 -5.96 30.85
N VAL A 107 -26.39 -6.19 30.97
CA VAL A 107 -27.10 -6.23 32.25
C VAL A 107 -27.42 -7.68 32.59
N TYR A 108 -27.00 -8.12 33.77
CA TYR A 108 -27.22 -9.48 34.27
C TYR A 108 -28.46 -9.52 35.19
N HIS A 109 -29.04 -10.71 35.34
CA HIS A 109 -30.26 -10.92 36.15
C HIS A 109 -30.09 -10.51 37.62
N ASP A 110 -28.89 -10.68 38.17
CA ASP A 110 -28.53 -10.31 39.55
C ASP A 110 -28.30 -8.80 39.76
N GLY A 111 -28.47 -7.99 38.70
CA GLY A 111 -28.28 -6.55 38.74
C GLY A 111 -26.85 -6.09 38.48
N LYS A 112 -25.91 -7.01 38.19
CA LYS A 112 -24.56 -6.66 37.72
C LYS A 112 -24.65 -5.97 36.35
N ILE A 113 -23.85 -4.92 36.17
CA ILE A 113 -23.69 -4.22 34.88
C ILE A 113 -22.23 -4.30 34.46
N GLU A 114 -21.99 -4.68 33.21
CA GLU A 114 -20.66 -4.77 32.60
C GLU A 114 -20.62 -3.88 31.36
N PHE A 115 -19.67 -2.95 31.32
CA PHE A 115 -19.41 -2.09 30.18
C PHE A 115 -18.22 -2.64 29.40
N THR A 116 -18.36 -2.79 28.09
CA THR A 116 -17.26 -3.11 27.17
C THR A 116 -16.92 -1.85 26.37
N PHE A 117 -15.65 -1.44 26.41
CA PHE A 117 -15.15 -0.28 25.69
C PHE A 117 -14.73 -0.66 24.27
N LEU A 118 -14.58 0.34 23.40
CA LEU A 118 -14.15 0.16 22.00
C LEU A 118 -12.77 -0.52 21.86
N ASP A 119 -11.92 -0.43 22.89
CA ASP A 119 -10.62 -1.10 22.95
C ASP A 119 -10.69 -2.55 23.48
N GLY A 120 -11.89 -3.03 23.82
CA GLY A 120 -12.14 -4.34 24.40
C GLY A 120 -11.93 -4.43 25.91
N SER A 121 -11.53 -3.34 26.59
CA SER A 121 -11.47 -3.30 28.05
C SER A 121 -12.87 -3.41 28.65
N GLN A 122 -12.95 -3.98 29.85
CA GLN A 122 -14.22 -4.25 30.53
C GLN A 122 -14.22 -3.68 31.95
N VAL A 123 -15.29 -2.99 32.31
CA VAL A 123 -15.50 -2.46 33.66
C VAL A 123 -16.83 -2.97 34.20
N GLU A 124 -16.76 -3.56 35.39
CA GLU A 124 -17.92 -4.06 36.12
C GLU A 124 -18.38 -3.03 37.16
N LEU A 125 -19.68 -2.78 37.18
CA LEU A 125 -20.34 -2.01 38.23
C LEU A 125 -21.18 -2.97 39.06
N ASN A 126 -20.72 -3.23 40.28
CA ASN A 126 -21.48 -3.94 41.30
C ASN A 126 -22.23 -2.91 42.16
N LYS A 127 -23.51 -3.20 42.41
CA LYS A 127 -24.39 -2.34 43.19
C LYS A 127 -24.23 -2.55 44.68
#